data_AF-D6CV46-F1
#
_entry.id   AF-D6CV46-F1
#
_cell.length_a   1.000
_cell.length_b   1.000
_cell.length_c   1.000
_cell.angle_alpha   90.00
_cell.angle_beta   90.00
_cell.angle_gamma   90.00
#
_symmetry.space_group_name_H-M   'P 1'
#
loop_
_entity.id
_entity.type
_entity.pdbx_description
1 polymer ?
#
loop_
_entity_poly.entity_id
_entity_poly.type
_entity_poly.pdbx_seq_one_letter_code
_entity_poly.pdbx_strand_id
1 'polypeptide(L)'
;MGTVLRIGAWRVMIYTQDHRPSHVHVVSGAGRAKILLNCPDGPAVPEHARGMDAAILRRLVREIENELTRLCNAWRETHGNF
;
A
#
# COMPACT_ATOMS: atom_id res chain seq x y z
N MET A 1 6.72 6.80 10.50
CA MET A 1 5.81 5.67 10.20
C MET A 1 4.41 6.05 10.64
N GLY A 2 3.52 6.36 9.69
CA GLY A 2 2.11 6.65 9.96
C GLY A 2 1.21 5.66 9.24
N THR A 3 0.09 5.28 9.87
CA THR A 3 -0.98 4.57 9.14
C THR A 3 -1.71 5.60 8.29
N VAL A 4 -1.65 5.45 6.97
CA VAL A 4 -2.28 6.35 5.99
C VAL A 4 -3.75 5.98 5.79
N LEU A 5 -4.02 4.67 5.78
CA LEU A 5 -5.33 4.07 5.57
C LEU A 5 -5.47 2.81 6.44
N ARG A 6 -6.70 2.51 6.88
CA ARG A 6 -7.02 1.28 7.62
C ARG A 6 -8.10 0.52 6.87
N ILE A 7 -7.88 -0.77 6.60
CA ILE A 7 -8.83 -1.66 5.90
C ILE A 7 -9.13 -2.83 6.84
N GLY A 8 -10.19 -2.69 7.64
CA GLY A 8 -10.48 -3.62 8.73
C GLY A 8 -9.31 -3.72 9.72
N ALA A 9 -8.77 -4.94 9.91
CA ALA A 9 -7.63 -5.19 10.78
C ALA A 9 -6.26 -4.82 10.16
N TRP A 10 -6.22 -4.48 8.87
CA TRP A 10 -5.00 -4.17 8.13
C TRP A 10 -4.68 -2.68 8.19
N ARG A 11 -3.43 -2.36 8.49
CA ARG A 11 -2.88 -0.99 8.42
C ARG A 11 -2.11 -0.84 7.12
N VAL A 12 -2.41 0.19 6.36
CA VAL A 12 -1.67 0.60 5.16
C VAL A 12 -0.75 1.74 5.56
N MET A 13 0.54 1.58 5.30
CA MET A 13 1.59 2.47 5.78
C MET A 13 2.54 2.84 4.65
N ILE A 14 3.11 4.03 4.76
CA ILE A 14 4.25 4.50 3.95
C ILE A 14 5.37 4.77 4.94
N TYR A 15 6.55 4.21 4.72
CA TYR A 15 7.70 4.50 5.57
C TYR A 15 8.45 5.71 5.04
N THR A 16 8.94 6.55 5.95
CA THR A 16 9.68 7.77 5.61
C THR A 16 11.07 7.50 5.03
N GLN A 17 11.54 6.26 5.12
CA GLN A 17 12.82 5.79 4.57
C GLN A 17 12.61 4.89 3.34
N ASP A 18 11.39 4.81 2.81
CA ASP A 18 11.15 4.08 1.57
C ASP A 18 11.77 4.84 0.39
N HIS A 19 12.12 4.09 -0.66
CA HIS A 19 12.58 4.65 -1.92
C HIS A 19 11.61 4.25 -3.04
N ARG A 20 11.70 4.97 -4.16
CA ARG A 20 10.95 4.67 -5.38
C ARG A 20 11.17 3.20 -5.83
N PRO A 21 10.18 2.59 -6.52
CA PRO A 21 8.90 3.15 -6.96
C PRO A 21 7.89 3.36 -5.82
N SER A 22 6.85 4.17 -6.05
CA SER A 22 5.76 4.38 -5.08
C SER A 22 5.09 3.07 -4.63
N HIS A 23 4.98 2.87 -3.31
CA HIS A 23 4.42 1.65 -2.74
C HIS A 23 3.88 1.87 -1.33
N VAL A 24 3.08 0.90 -0.87
CA VAL A 24 2.57 0.83 0.50
C VAL A 24 2.88 -0.51 1.14
N HIS A 25 3.04 -0.49 2.47
CA HIS A 25 3.14 -1.67 3.31
C HIS A 25 1.79 -1.92 3.99
N VAL A 26 1.20 -3.09 3.75
CA VAL A 26 -0.05 -3.52 4.37
C VAL A 26 0.27 -4.55 5.44
N VAL A 27 -0.03 -4.27 6.70
CA VAL A 27 0.35 -5.14 7.84
C VAL A 27 -0.80 -5.38 8.79
N SER A 28 -0.84 -6.58 9.38
CA SER A 28 -1.67 -6.93 10.53
C SER A 28 -0.95 -7.97 11.40
N GLY A 29 -1.60 -8.47 12.45
CA GLY A 29 -1.09 -9.62 13.20
C GLY A 29 -1.06 -10.92 12.39
N ALA A 30 -1.83 -11.01 11.29
CA ALA A 30 -1.91 -12.20 10.46
C ALA A 30 -0.83 -12.27 9.38
N GLY A 31 -0.35 -11.12 8.88
CA GLY A 31 0.60 -11.10 7.77
C GLY A 31 1.05 -9.72 7.33
N ARG A 32 1.71 -9.67 6.16
CA ARG A 32 2.15 -8.43 5.53
C ARG A 32 2.19 -8.53 4.01
N ALA A 33 2.02 -7.41 3.32
CA ALA A 33 2.27 -7.27 1.89
C ALA A 33 2.92 -5.92 1.56
N LYS A 34 3.72 -5.90 0.50
CA LYS A 34 4.19 -4.71 -0.19
C LYS A 34 3.45 -4.61 -1.53
N ILE A 35 2.76 -3.50 -1.74
CA ILE A 35 1.95 -3.26 -2.94
C ILE A 35 2.49 -2.01 -3.62
N LEU A 36 2.93 -2.16 -4.86
CA LEU A 36 3.31 -1.04 -5.72
C LEU A 36 2.05 -0.28 -6.09
N LEU A 37 2.08 1.04 -5.94
CA LEU A 37 0.94 1.88 -6.31
C LEU A 37 0.96 2.23 -7.79
N ASN A 38 2.13 2.26 -8.43
CA ASN A 38 2.30 2.72 -9.81
C ASN A 38 1.66 4.11 -10.03
N CYS A 39 1.90 5.03 -9.10
CA CYS A 39 1.36 6.37 -9.16
C CYS A 39 1.76 7.11 -10.46
N PRO A 40 0.90 8.02 -10.97
CA PRO A 40 -0.41 8.38 -10.41
C PRO A 40 -1.56 7.49 -10.89
N ASP A 41 -1.34 6.70 -11.94
CA ASP A 41 -2.41 6.08 -12.73
C ASP A 41 -2.68 4.61 -12.36
N GLY A 42 -1.82 4.01 -11.55
CA GLY A 42 -1.94 2.60 -11.17
C GLY A 42 -1.48 1.67 -12.29
N PRO A 43 -1.96 0.41 -12.31
CA PRO A 43 -2.77 -0.26 -11.28
C PRO A 43 -1.94 -0.60 -10.04
N ALA A 44 -2.58 -0.92 -8.92
CA ALA A 44 -1.86 -1.36 -7.73
C ALA A 44 -1.49 -2.85 -7.86
N VAL A 45 -0.21 -3.18 -7.67
CA VAL A 45 0.29 -4.54 -7.90
C VAL A 45 1.00 -5.08 -6.66
N PRO A 46 0.62 -6.25 -6.12
CA PRO A 46 1.40 -6.93 -5.10
C PRO A 46 2.79 -7.28 -5.61
N GLU A 47 3.82 -6.75 -4.95
CA GLU A 47 5.21 -7.15 -5.20
C GLU A 47 5.61 -8.30 -4.29
N HIS A 48 5.16 -8.27 -3.03
CA HIS A 48 5.45 -9.31 -2.06
C HIS A 48 4.30 -9.47 -1.06
N ALA A 49 4.00 -10.71 -0.65
CA ALA A 49 3.03 -11.00 0.40
C ALA A 49 3.45 -12.23 1.21
N ARG A 50 3.22 -12.19 2.54
CA ARG A 50 3.48 -13.29 3.46
C ARG A 50 2.40 -13.35 4.54
N GLY A 51 1.91 -14.55 4.83
CA GLY A 51 0.86 -14.76 5.86
C GLY A 51 -0.51 -14.25 5.42
N MET A 52 -0.75 -14.16 4.12
CA MET A 52 -2.03 -13.77 3.53
C MET A 52 -2.44 -14.84 2.53
N ASP A 53 -3.71 -15.24 2.55
CA ASP A 53 -4.26 -16.00 1.43
C ASP A 53 -4.53 -15.08 0.22
N ALA A 54 -4.74 -15.71 -0.94
CA ALA A 54 -4.93 -14.99 -2.18
C ALA A 54 -6.24 -14.18 -2.22
N ALA A 55 -7.28 -14.59 -1.49
CA ALA A 55 -8.56 -13.88 -1.47
C ALA A 55 -8.45 -12.56 -0.68
N ILE A 56 -7.78 -12.60 0.47
CA ILE A 56 -7.44 -11.44 1.29
C ILE A 56 -6.56 -10.48 0.47
N LEU A 57 -5.49 -10.98 -0.15
CA LEU A 57 -4.59 -10.14 -0.94
C LEU A 57 -5.34 -9.44 -2.08
N ARG A 58 -6.15 -10.17 -2.85
CA ARG A 58 -6.98 -9.58 -3.93
C ARG A 58 -7.96 -8.53 -3.40
N ARG A 59 -8.56 -8.76 -2.23
CA ARG A 59 -9.45 -7.76 -1.61
C ARG A 59 -8.66 -6.50 -1.24
N LEU A 60 -7.51 -6.64 -0.59
CA LEU A 60 -6.69 -5.51 -0.16
C LEU A 60 -6.19 -4.67 -1.35
N VAL A 61 -5.80 -5.32 -2.45
CA VAL A 61 -5.42 -4.61 -3.68
C VAL A 61 -6.57 -3.75 -4.21
N ARG A 62 -7.79 -4.30 -4.32
CA ARG A 62 -8.95 -3.52 -4.78
C ARG A 62 -9.26 -2.31 -3.89
N GLU A 63 -9.20 -2.49 -2.57
CA GLU A 63 -9.40 -1.39 -1.61
C GLU A 63 -8.30 -0.33 -1.72
N ILE A 64 -7.07 -0.73 -2.04
CA ILE A 64 -5.95 0.19 -2.30
C ILE A 64 -6.13 0.92 -3.63
N GLU A 65 -6.61 0.27 -4.68
CA GLU A 65 -6.92 0.90 -5.97
C GLU A 65 -8.03 1.95 -5.81
N ASN A 66 -9.05 1.69 -5.00
CA ASN A 66 -10.10 2.66 -4.70
C ASN A 66 -9.58 3.92 -3.99
N GLU A 67 -8.47 3.80 -3.25
CA GLU A 67 -7.84 4.89 -2.50
C GLU A 67 -6.53 5.38 -3.17
N LEU A 68 -6.30 5.01 -4.45
CA LEU A 68 -5.03 5.22 -5.13
C LEU A 68 -4.59 6.70 -5.11
N THR A 69 -5.47 7.62 -5.47
CA THR A 69 -5.18 9.06 -5.47
C THR A 69 -4.70 9.55 -4.10
N ARG A 70 -5.36 9.12 -3.02
CA ARG A 70 -4.99 9.47 -1.66
C ARG A 70 -3.61 8.92 -1.29
N LEU A 71 -3.37 7.65 -1.61
CA LEU A 71 -2.10 6.98 -1.30
C LEU A 71 -0.93 7.55 -2.10
N CYS A 72 -1.15 7.89 -3.37
CA CYS A 72 -0.17 8.59 -4.21
C CYS A 72 0.16 10.00 -3.71
N ASN A 73 -0.85 10.73 -3.23
CA ASN A 73 -0.63 12.04 -2.61
C ASN A 73 0.18 11.90 -1.31
N ALA A 74 -0.16 10.94 -0.44
CA ALA A 74 0.60 10.69 0.79
C ALA A 74 2.05 10.28 0.51
N TRP A 75 2.27 9.49 -0.54
CA TRP A 75 3.62 9.17 -1.00
C TRP A 75 4.37 10.42 -1.43
N ARG A 76 3.76 11.26 -2.29
CA ARG A 76 4.36 12.51 -2.77
C ARG A 76 4.64 13.50 -1.65
N GLU A 77 3.77 13.59 -0.65
CA GLU A 77 4.00 14.43 0.55
C GLU A 77 5.21 13.95 1.36
N THR A 78 5.45 12.64 1.41
CA THR A 78 6.56 12.05 2.17
C THR A 78 7.88 12.06 1.39
N HIS A 79 7.83 11.82 0.07
CA HIS A 79 9.01 11.54 -0.77
C HIS A 79 9.22 12.52 -1.93
N GLY A 80 8.32 13.48 -2.14
CA GLY A 80 8.41 14.52 -3.18
C GLY A 80 7.97 14.09 -4.58
N ASN A 81 8.28 12.86 -5.01
CA ASN A 81 7.87 12.32 -6.31
C ASN A 81 7.63 10.79 -6.26
N PHE A 82 7.05 10.25 -7.32
CA PHE A 82 6.81 8.82 -7.51
C PHE A 82 7.76 8.20 -8.54
#